data_AF-A0A4Q2SJJ7-F1
#
_entry.id   AF-A0A4Q2SJJ7-F1
#
_cell.length_a   1.000
_cell.length_b   1.000
_cell.length_c   1.000
_cell.angle_alpha   90.00
_cell.angle_beta   90.00
_cell.angle_gamma   90.00
#
_symmetry.space_group_name_H-M   'P 1'
#
loop_
_entity.id
_entity.type
_entity.pdbx_description
1 polymer ?
#
loop_
_entity_poly.entity_id
_entity_poly.type
_entity_poly.pdbx_seq_one_letter_code
_entity_poly.pdbx_strand_id
1 'polypeptide(L)'
;MDVEPTHEAAALLLRPHRLFTRDEVLGHPCPVAATPGVYAWYFDEVPAVVPTDGCVRHDGHTLLYVGISPGKPPANGRGPSRQTVRSRLRYHYRGNAYGSTLRLTLGSLLADDLGIELRLVGSGTRLTFASGEAELSRWMGRHAHVCWLETPEPWLLEHDMLQHNVLPLNLDQNGHSPFRQTLSAIRGAQRARARSLPVI
;
A
#
# COMPACT_ATOMS: atom_id res chain seq x y z
N MET A 1 18.44 -13.81 24.48
CA MET A 1 17.09 -14.32 24.19
C MET A 1 16.40 -13.12 23.58
N ASP A 2 16.67 -12.85 22.30
CA ASP A 2 16.58 -11.49 21.75
C ASP A 2 15.43 -11.43 20.75
N VAL A 3 14.20 -11.47 21.27
CA VAL A 3 12.97 -11.45 20.44
C VAL A 3 12.27 -10.08 20.47
N GLU A 4 12.70 -9.13 21.30
CA GLU A 4 11.73 -8.21 21.90
C GLU A 4 11.38 -6.88 21.19
N PRO A 5 12.28 -6.09 20.57
CA PRO A 5 11.88 -4.73 20.15
C PRO A 5 10.98 -4.68 18.91
N THR A 6 11.22 -5.55 17.94
CA THR A 6 10.52 -5.50 16.64
C THR A 6 9.11 -6.06 16.72
N HIS A 7 8.89 -7.13 17.50
CA HIS A 7 7.56 -7.71 17.70
C HIS A 7 6.63 -6.79 18.50
N GLU A 8 7.15 -6.12 19.54
CA GLU A 8 6.37 -5.12 20.29
C GLU A 8 6.01 -3.92 19.40
N ALA A 9 6.95 -3.45 18.57
CA ALA A 9 6.69 -2.41 17.59
C ALA A 9 5.63 -2.83 16.55
N ALA A 10 5.69 -4.09 16.06
CA ALA A 10 4.69 -4.63 15.15
C ALA A 10 3.30 -4.66 15.79
N ALA A 11 3.20 -5.00 17.08
CA ALA A 11 1.91 -5.04 17.79
C ALA A 11 1.18 -3.68 17.74
N LEU A 12 1.89 -2.55 17.74
CA LEU A 12 1.30 -1.21 17.60
C LEU A 12 0.65 -0.98 16.22
N LEU A 13 1.10 -1.68 15.18
CA LEU A 13 0.52 -1.63 13.84
C LEU A 13 -0.57 -2.69 13.65
N LEU A 14 -0.48 -3.84 14.35
CA LEU A 14 -1.46 -4.93 14.29
C LEU A 14 -2.68 -4.69 15.19
N ARG A 15 -2.52 -3.93 16.27
CA ARG A 15 -3.58 -3.48 17.18
C ARG A 15 -3.41 -1.99 17.46
N PRO A 16 -3.61 -1.13 16.45
CA PRO A 16 -3.43 0.30 16.64
C PRO A 16 -4.47 0.83 17.62
N HIS A 17 -4.11 1.86 18.39
CA HIS A 17 -5.10 2.60 19.19
C HIS A 17 -6.15 3.27 18.29
N ARG A 18 -5.77 3.62 17.06
CA ARG A 18 -6.60 4.37 16.14
C ARG A 18 -6.21 4.14 14.69
N LEU A 19 -7.21 4.04 13.82
CA LEU A 19 -7.08 4.13 12.38
C LEU A 19 -7.46 5.55 11.91
N PHE A 20 -6.67 6.11 11.00
CA PHE A 20 -6.90 7.43 10.42
C PHE A 20 -7.50 7.33 9.03
N THR A 21 -8.48 8.19 8.77
CA THR A 21 -9.12 8.32 7.46
C THR A 21 -8.27 9.12 6.49
N ARG A 22 -8.65 9.08 5.21
CA ARG A 22 -8.07 9.93 4.16
C ARG A 22 -8.12 11.41 4.52
N ASP A 23 -9.27 11.90 4.96
CA ASP A 23 -9.47 13.34 5.16
C ASP A 23 -8.62 13.88 6.32
N GLU A 24 -8.42 13.08 7.36
CA GLU A 24 -7.53 13.43 8.48
C GLU A 24 -6.06 13.46 8.05
N VAL A 25 -5.59 12.43 7.34
CA VAL A 25 -4.20 12.37 6.83
C VAL A 25 -3.92 13.52 5.86
N LEU A 26 -4.92 13.92 5.09
CA LEU A 26 -4.80 14.97 4.09
C LEU A 26 -5.05 16.39 4.63
N GLY A 27 -5.69 16.49 5.79
CA GLY A 27 -6.12 17.73 6.43
C GLY A 27 -4.99 18.59 6.98
N HIS A 28 -5.40 19.69 7.63
CA HIS A 28 -4.50 20.65 8.27
C HIS A 28 -4.98 20.95 9.70
N PRO A 29 -4.13 20.76 10.73
CA PRO A 29 -2.79 20.18 10.66
C PRO A 29 -2.82 18.68 10.27
N CYS A 30 -1.81 18.23 9.52
CA CYS A 30 -1.66 16.82 9.18
C CYS A 30 -1.08 16.06 10.39
N PRO A 31 -1.72 14.98 10.87
CA PRO A 31 -1.30 14.28 12.09
C PRO A 31 -0.01 13.47 11.90
N VAL A 32 0.34 13.13 10.65
CA VAL A 32 1.51 12.29 10.34
C VAL A 32 2.78 13.12 10.44
N ALA A 33 3.82 12.70 11.17
CA ALA A 33 5.12 13.37 11.18
C ALA A 33 5.90 13.17 9.85
N ALA A 34 6.79 14.12 9.52
CA ALA A 34 7.66 14.02 8.35
C ALA A 34 8.95 13.24 8.68
N THR A 35 8.80 11.98 9.09
CA THR A 35 9.89 11.10 9.56
C THR A 35 9.93 9.77 8.81
N PRO A 36 11.02 8.99 8.94
CA PRO A 36 11.05 7.58 8.58
C PRO A 36 10.00 6.75 9.35
N GLY A 37 9.37 5.77 8.69
CA GLY A 37 8.42 4.90 9.37
C GLY A 37 7.79 3.83 8.48
N VAL A 38 7.00 2.98 9.15
CA VAL A 38 6.15 1.93 8.56
C VAL A 38 4.70 2.40 8.62
N TYR A 39 3.91 2.06 7.61
CA TYR A 39 2.48 2.28 7.59
C TYR A 39 1.72 0.99 7.28
N ALA A 40 0.54 0.83 7.88
CA ALA A 40 -0.32 -0.33 7.75
C ALA A 40 -1.72 0.11 7.33
N TRP A 41 -2.23 -0.51 6.26
CA TRP A 41 -3.49 -0.17 5.62
C TRP A 41 -4.57 -1.20 5.94
N TYR A 42 -5.60 -0.71 6.60
CA TYR A 42 -6.78 -1.42 7.04
C TYR A 42 -7.96 -1.07 6.15
N PHE A 43 -8.79 -2.06 5.81
CA PHE A 43 -9.93 -1.90 4.91
C PHE A 43 -11.21 -2.41 5.54
N ASP A 44 -12.26 -1.60 5.54
CA ASP A 44 -13.61 -2.02 5.95
C ASP A 44 -14.33 -2.80 4.83
N GLU A 45 -13.95 -2.55 3.58
CA GLU A 45 -14.39 -3.25 2.39
C GLU A 45 -13.19 -3.89 1.67
N VAL A 46 -13.24 -5.21 1.55
CA VAL A 46 -12.17 -6.01 0.93
C VAL A 46 -12.56 -6.34 -0.50
N PRO A 47 -11.68 -6.11 -1.51
CA PRO A 47 -11.98 -6.53 -2.89
C PRO A 47 -12.28 -8.03 -2.94
N ALA A 48 -13.36 -8.42 -3.62
CA ALA A 48 -14.00 -9.74 -3.46
C ALA A 48 -13.08 -10.96 -3.63
N VAL A 49 -12.07 -10.86 -4.49
CA VAL A 49 -11.14 -11.96 -4.78
C VAL A 49 -9.99 -12.10 -3.77
N VAL A 50 -9.85 -11.15 -2.83
CA VAL A 50 -8.76 -11.12 -1.86
C VAL A 50 -9.12 -12.03 -0.68
N PRO A 51 -8.35 -13.11 -0.42
CA PRO A 51 -8.59 -13.95 0.74
C PRO A 51 -8.26 -13.19 2.02
N THR A 52 -9.09 -13.39 3.05
CA THR A 52 -8.92 -12.75 4.36
C THR A 52 -8.61 -13.74 5.47
N ASP A 53 -8.54 -15.04 5.17
CA ASP A 53 -8.19 -16.07 6.14
C ASP A 53 -6.80 -15.79 6.73
N GLY A 54 -6.73 -15.73 8.06
CA GLY A 54 -5.51 -15.43 8.80
C GLY A 54 -5.04 -13.97 8.73
N CYS A 55 -5.75 -13.08 8.03
CA CYS A 55 -5.46 -11.65 8.06
C CYS A 55 -5.81 -11.05 9.42
N VAL A 56 -5.02 -10.08 9.87
CA VAL A 56 -5.31 -9.36 11.11
C VAL A 56 -6.55 -8.50 10.93
N ARG A 57 -7.47 -8.56 11.91
CA ARG A 57 -8.69 -7.75 11.96
C ARG A 57 -8.68 -6.85 13.18
N HIS A 58 -9.12 -5.62 13.01
CA HIS A 58 -9.21 -4.62 14.07
C HIS A 58 -10.38 -3.67 13.78
N ASP A 59 -11.28 -3.52 14.74
CA ASP A 59 -12.43 -2.59 14.68
C ASP A 59 -13.22 -2.65 13.36
N GLY A 60 -13.57 -3.86 12.93
CA GLY A 60 -14.31 -4.10 11.68
C GLY A 60 -13.48 -4.02 10.39
N HIS A 61 -12.22 -3.61 10.47
CA HIS A 61 -11.33 -3.51 9.32
C HIS A 61 -10.35 -4.70 9.25
N THR A 62 -9.86 -4.98 8.04
CA THR A 62 -8.86 -6.03 7.78
C THR A 62 -7.55 -5.41 7.32
N LEU A 63 -6.44 -5.77 7.95
CA LEU A 63 -5.10 -5.38 7.51
C LEU A 63 -4.73 -6.15 6.25
N LEU A 64 -4.56 -5.44 5.14
CA LEU A 64 -4.26 -6.09 3.85
C LEU A 64 -2.91 -5.70 3.25
N TYR A 65 -2.35 -4.57 3.68
CA TYR A 65 -1.11 -4.04 3.11
C TYR A 65 -0.27 -3.29 4.15
N VAL A 66 1.04 -3.50 4.11
CA VAL A 66 2.02 -2.67 4.83
C VAL A 66 3.03 -2.08 3.86
N GLY A 67 3.66 -0.98 4.22
CA GLY A 67 4.77 -0.45 3.47
C GLY A 67 5.61 0.52 4.28
N ILE A 68 6.73 0.94 3.71
CA ILE A 68 7.69 1.82 4.39
C ILE A 68 7.97 3.10 3.64
N SER A 69 8.49 4.09 4.37
CA SER A 69 9.16 5.24 3.79
C SER A 69 10.17 5.83 4.79
N PRO A 70 11.45 5.98 4.42
CA PRO A 70 12.07 5.57 3.16
C PRO A 70 12.28 4.05 3.09
N GLY A 71 12.64 3.55 1.89
CA GLY A 71 13.16 2.19 1.75
C GLY A 71 14.58 2.05 2.31
N LYS A 72 15.05 0.80 2.46
CA LYS A 72 16.44 0.51 2.87
C LYS A 72 17.44 1.28 2.00
N PRO A 73 18.45 1.95 2.59
CA PRO A 73 19.48 2.64 1.82
C PRO A 73 20.14 1.69 0.81
N PRO A 74 20.39 2.16 -0.43
CA PRO A 74 20.93 1.29 -1.47
C PRO A 74 22.41 0.97 -1.21
N ALA A 75 22.80 -0.28 -1.44
CA ALA A 75 24.19 -0.74 -1.23
C ALA A 75 25.20 -0.20 -2.26
N ASN A 76 24.73 0.47 -3.32
CA ASN A 76 25.55 0.97 -4.42
C ASN A 76 26.14 2.38 -4.18
N GLY A 77 26.15 2.85 -2.94
CA GLY A 77 26.73 4.14 -2.55
C GLY A 77 25.86 5.37 -2.88
N ARG A 78 24.67 5.20 -3.46
CA ARG A 78 23.70 6.30 -3.59
C ARG A 78 23.18 6.70 -2.20
N GLY A 79 22.94 7.99 -1.99
CA GLY A 79 22.38 8.49 -0.74
C GLY A 79 20.98 7.94 -0.44
N PRO A 80 20.56 7.91 0.85
CA PRO A 80 19.24 7.45 1.25
C PRO A 80 18.13 8.35 0.67
N SER A 81 16.94 7.77 0.45
CA SER A 81 15.77 8.55 0.03
C SER A 81 15.35 9.53 1.12
N ARG A 82 14.99 10.76 0.72
CA ARG A 82 14.45 11.79 1.62
C ARG A 82 12.94 11.68 1.83
N GLN A 83 12.31 10.62 1.31
CA GLN A 83 10.89 10.39 1.51
C GLN A 83 10.58 10.03 2.96
N THR A 84 9.40 10.45 3.39
CA THR A 84 8.89 10.28 4.76
C THR A 84 7.53 9.59 4.73
N VAL A 85 7.12 9.02 5.86
CA VAL A 85 5.78 8.42 6.00
C VAL A 85 4.67 9.42 5.65
N ARG A 86 4.78 10.69 6.10
CA ARG A 86 3.87 11.77 5.67
C ARG A 86 3.79 11.92 4.16
N SER A 87 4.94 12.03 3.48
CA SER A 87 4.94 12.21 2.01
C SER A 87 4.34 11.00 1.30
N ARG A 88 4.58 9.80 1.82
CA ARG A 88 4.16 8.55 1.20
C ARG A 88 2.67 8.29 1.38
N LEU A 89 2.14 8.45 2.60
CA LEU A 89 0.71 8.30 2.87
C LEU A 89 -0.13 9.29 2.07
N ARG A 90 0.29 10.56 2.00
CA ARG A 90 -0.38 11.56 1.17
C ARG A 90 -0.36 11.17 -0.30
N TYR A 91 0.73 10.61 -0.79
CA TYR A 91 0.82 10.13 -2.17
C TYR A 91 -0.09 8.92 -2.43
N HIS A 92 -0.24 7.98 -1.49
CA HIS A 92 -1.20 6.88 -1.65
C HIS A 92 -2.65 7.39 -1.80
N TYR A 93 -3.05 8.39 -1.00
CA TYR A 93 -4.40 8.95 -1.04
C TYR A 93 -4.69 9.93 -2.20
N ARG A 94 -3.66 10.55 -2.81
CA ARG A 94 -3.83 11.59 -3.84
C ARG A 94 -3.12 11.34 -5.17
N GLY A 95 -2.13 10.45 -5.18
CA GLY A 95 -1.26 10.21 -6.32
C GLY A 95 -1.90 9.28 -7.35
N ASN A 96 -1.06 8.51 -8.04
CA ASN A 96 -1.49 7.59 -9.09
C ASN A 96 -0.76 6.24 -8.99
N ALA A 97 -1.23 5.27 -9.77
CA ALA A 97 -0.70 3.91 -9.78
C ALA A 97 0.77 3.82 -10.24
N TYR A 98 1.28 4.81 -10.98
CA TYR A 98 2.68 4.82 -11.41
C TYR A 98 3.62 4.93 -10.20
N GLY A 99 3.33 5.85 -9.28
CA GLY A 99 4.14 6.05 -8.07
C GLY A 99 3.71 5.22 -6.87
N SER A 100 2.59 4.49 -6.95
CA SER A 100 1.99 3.78 -5.82
C SER A 100 1.63 2.34 -6.15
N THR A 101 2.42 1.40 -5.61
CA THR A 101 2.16 -0.03 -5.73
C THR A 101 0.81 -0.45 -5.13
N LEU A 102 0.40 0.18 -4.03
CA LEU A 102 -0.93 -0.04 -3.43
C LEU A 102 -2.04 0.39 -4.40
N ARG A 103 -1.93 1.58 -5.02
CA ARG A 103 -2.95 2.04 -5.99
C ARG A 103 -2.99 1.15 -7.22
N LEU A 104 -1.83 0.74 -7.75
CA LEU A 104 -1.78 -0.21 -8.85
C LEU A 104 -2.47 -1.53 -8.48
N THR A 105 -2.27 -2.01 -7.26
CA THR A 105 -2.89 -3.24 -6.76
C THR A 105 -4.40 -3.10 -6.61
N LEU A 106 -4.86 -2.10 -5.85
CA LEU A 106 -6.29 -1.85 -5.62
C LEU A 106 -7.02 -1.57 -6.93
N GLY A 107 -6.51 -0.67 -7.77
CA GLY A 107 -7.16 -0.37 -9.04
C GLY A 107 -7.15 -1.55 -10.02
N SER A 108 -6.20 -2.49 -9.92
CA SER A 108 -6.24 -3.71 -10.73
C SER A 108 -7.31 -4.69 -10.24
N LEU A 109 -7.55 -4.74 -8.93
CA LEU A 109 -8.55 -5.62 -8.32
C LEU A 109 -9.98 -5.06 -8.49
N LEU A 110 -10.13 -3.74 -8.46
CA LEU A 110 -11.39 -3.02 -8.49
C LEU A 110 -11.70 -2.42 -9.87
N ALA A 111 -10.95 -2.81 -10.92
CA ALA A 111 -11.04 -2.21 -12.24
C ALA A 111 -12.47 -2.27 -12.81
N ASP A 112 -13.08 -3.45 -12.73
CA ASP A 112 -14.42 -3.70 -13.24
C ASP A 112 -15.48 -3.02 -12.35
N ASP A 113 -15.35 -3.13 -11.03
CA ASP A 113 -16.29 -2.55 -10.06
C ASP A 113 -16.37 -1.01 -10.13
N LEU A 114 -15.22 -0.37 -10.37
CA LEU A 114 -15.14 1.09 -10.45
C LEU A 114 -15.22 1.63 -11.89
N GLY A 115 -15.26 0.74 -12.90
CA GLY A 115 -15.22 1.14 -14.31
C GLY A 115 -13.95 1.91 -14.69
N ILE A 116 -12.80 1.54 -14.14
CA ILE A 116 -11.50 2.18 -14.39
C ILE A 116 -10.58 1.28 -15.24
N GLU A 117 -9.71 1.89 -16.04
CA GLU A 117 -8.79 1.16 -16.91
C GLU A 117 -7.35 1.64 -16.73
N LEU A 118 -6.41 0.70 -16.60
CA LEU A 118 -4.98 1.02 -16.56
C LEU A 118 -4.52 1.41 -17.98
N ARG A 119 -3.83 2.54 -18.11
CA ARG A 119 -3.40 3.12 -19.39
C ARG A 119 -1.92 3.49 -19.34
N LEU A 120 -1.25 3.32 -20.48
CA LEU A 120 0.02 4.00 -20.72
C LEU A 120 -0.25 5.49 -20.95
N VAL A 121 0.51 6.36 -20.26
CA VAL A 121 0.33 7.81 -20.35
C VAL A 121 1.58 8.57 -20.77
N GLY A 122 1.39 9.74 -21.38
CA GLY A 122 2.45 10.68 -21.74
C GLY A 122 3.42 10.07 -22.75
N SER A 123 4.68 9.85 -22.35
CA SER A 123 5.69 9.23 -23.21
C SER A 123 5.55 7.71 -23.39
N GLY A 124 4.44 7.12 -22.92
CA GLY A 124 4.18 5.67 -23.07
C GLY A 124 4.97 4.76 -22.14
N THR A 125 5.59 5.30 -21.09
CA THR A 125 6.39 4.51 -20.12
C THR A 125 5.73 4.39 -18.75
N ARG A 126 4.75 5.25 -18.46
CA ARG A 126 4.08 5.33 -17.16
C ARG A 126 2.70 4.69 -17.27
N LEU A 127 2.35 3.88 -16.27
CA LEU A 127 1.05 3.25 -16.15
C LEU A 127 0.25 3.92 -15.03
N THR A 128 -0.93 4.45 -15.36
CA THR A 128 -1.86 5.04 -14.39
C THR A 128 -3.28 4.61 -14.74
N PHE A 129 -4.25 4.81 -13.85
CA PHE A 129 -5.67 4.69 -14.19
C PHE A 129 -6.23 5.94 -14.88
N ALA A 130 -5.37 6.84 -15.38
CA ALA A 130 -5.74 8.10 -16.03
C ALA A 130 -6.79 8.89 -15.24
N SER A 131 -7.94 9.23 -15.84
CA SER A 131 -9.06 9.89 -15.16
C SER A 131 -9.67 9.03 -14.05
N GLY A 132 -9.57 7.70 -14.14
CA GLY A 132 -10.00 6.73 -13.12
C GLY A 132 -9.25 6.80 -11.80
N GLU A 133 -8.09 7.49 -11.73
CA GLU A 133 -7.40 7.74 -10.45
C GLU A 133 -8.28 8.56 -9.48
N ALA A 134 -9.20 9.38 -9.99
CA ALA A 134 -10.17 10.11 -9.18
C ALA A 134 -11.14 9.15 -8.48
N GLU A 135 -11.67 8.17 -9.20
CA GLU A 135 -12.60 7.18 -8.65
C GLU A 135 -11.90 6.25 -7.67
N LEU A 136 -10.69 5.78 -7.99
CA LEU A 136 -9.87 5.02 -7.05
C LEU A 136 -9.56 5.83 -5.78
N SER A 137 -9.35 7.15 -5.89
CA SER A 137 -9.14 8.01 -4.71
C SER A 137 -10.40 8.17 -3.86
N ARG A 138 -11.60 8.16 -4.47
CA ARG A 138 -12.87 8.17 -3.73
C ARG A 138 -13.08 6.84 -3.00
N TRP A 139 -12.87 5.73 -3.68
CA TRP A 139 -12.96 4.40 -3.06
C TRP A 139 -11.98 4.27 -1.89
N MET A 140 -10.70 4.59 -2.09
CA MET A 140 -9.72 4.59 -1.00
C MET A 140 -10.10 5.56 0.13
N GLY A 141 -10.73 6.69 -0.19
CA GLY A 141 -11.17 7.66 0.82
C GLY A 141 -12.26 7.14 1.74
N ARG A 142 -13.14 6.27 1.24
CA ARG A 142 -14.20 5.63 2.02
C ARG A 142 -13.69 4.41 2.77
N HIS A 143 -12.88 3.58 2.11
CA HIS A 143 -12.64 2.21 2.58
C HIS A 143 -11.25 1.97 3.14
N ALA A 144 -10.26 2.78 2.76
CA ALA A 144 -8.88 2.59 3.18
C ALA A 144 -8.55 3.50 4.36
N HIS A 145 -8.18 2.87 5.47
CA HIS A 145 -7.79 3.52 6.71
C HIS A 145 -6.34 3.15 7.03
N VAL A 146 -5.63 4.01 7.76
CA VAL A 146 -4.19 3.83 7.97
C VAL A 146 -3.76 4.13 9.40
N CYS A 147 -2.82 3.34 9.90
CA CYS A 147 -1.98 3.70 11.04
C CYS A 147 -0.50 3.65 10.61
N TRP A 148 0.36 4.27 11.40
CA TRP A 148 1.80 4.29 11.13
C TRP A 148 2.61 4.27 12.42
N LEU A 149 3.86 3.85 12.30
CA LEU A 149 4.84 3.87 13.36
C LEU A 149 6.12 4.52 12.84
N GLU A 150 6.61 5.51 13.56
CA GLU A 150 7.87 6.19 13.27
C GLU A 150 9.04 5.32 13.74
N THR A 151 10.00 5.08 12.85
CA THR A 151 11.18 4.28 13.16
C THR A 151 12.30 4.61 12.17
N PRO A 152 13.57 4.75 12.61
CA PRO A 152 14.68 5.10 11.72
C PRO A 152 14.99 4.01 10.69
N GLU A 153 14.69 2.74 10.99
CA GLU A 153 15.00 1.58 10.15
C GLU A 153 13.72 0.81 9.78
N PRO A 154 12.77 1.43 9.04
CA PRO A 154 11.46 0.84 8.82
C PRO A 154 11.50 -0.48 8.05
N TRP A 155 12.56 -0.73 7.27
CA TRP A 155 12.74 -2.00 6.55
C TRP A 155 12.90 -3.22 7.45
N LEU A 156 13.40 -3.06 8.69
CA LEU A 156 13.50 -4.19 9.64
C LEU A 156 12.12 -4.62 10.12
N LEU A 157 11.28 -3.64 10.47
CA LEU A 157 9.92 -3.88 10.92
C LEU A 157 8.99 -4.34 9.78
N GLU A 158 9.12 -3.78 8.57
CA GLU A 158 8.38 -4.28 7.41
C GLU A 158 8.71 -5.72 7.09
N HIS A 159 9.99 -6.09 7.15
CA HIS A 159 10.42 -7.47 6.95
C HIS A 159 9.77 -8.40 7.97
N ASP A 160 9.82 -8.05 9.26
CA ASP A 160 9.19 -8.81 10.34
C ASP A 160 7.67 -8.97 10.12
N MET A 161 6.97 -7.87 9.81
CA MET A 161 5.54 -7.91 9.53
C MET A 161 5.19 -8.82 8.34
N LEU A 162 5.98 -8.78 7.26
CA LEU A 162 5.77 -9.59 6.06
C LEU A 162 6.08 -11.09 6.29
N GLN A 163 6.98 -11.43 7.20
CA GLN A 163 7.28 -12.83 7.54
C GLN A 163 6.21 -13.45 8.44
N HIS A 164 5.63 -12.67 9.35
CA HIS A 164 4.80 -13.21 10.43
C HIS A 164 3.29 -12.97 10.25
N ASN A 165 2.85 -12.28 9.19
CA ASN A 165 1.44 -11.93 8.99
C ASN A 165 0.96 -12.20 7.56
N VAL A 166 -0.32 -12.53 7.41
CA VAL A 166 -0.97 -12.65 6.11
C VAL A 166 -1.31 -11.26 5.58
N LEU A 167 -0.55 -10.79 4.59
CA LEU A 167 -0.66 -9.44 4.01
C LEU A 167 -0.92 -9.53 2.49
N PRO A 168 -2.14 -9.89 2.06
CA PRO A 168 -2.41 -10.38 0.71
C PRO A 168 -2.14 -9.36 -0.41
N LEU A 169 -2.09 -8.06 -0.13
CA LEU A 169 -1.80 -7.04 -1.14
C LEU A 169 -0.31 -6.71 -1.29
N ASN A 170 0.56 -7.22 -0.42
CA ASN A 170 2.01 -7.16 -0.58
C ASN A 170 2.47 -8.29 -1.53
N LEU A 171 3.03 -7.95 -2.69
CA LEU A 171 3.59 -8.95 -3.64
C LEU A 171 5.07 -9.27 -3.37
N ASP A 172 5.83 -8.26 -2.96
CA ASP A 172 7.26 -8.39 -2.68
C ASP A 172 7.45 -8.93 -1.26
N GLN A 173 8.40 -9.85 -1.09
CA GLN A 173 8.76 -10.49 0.20
C GLN A 173 7.61 -11.27 0.90
N ASN A 174 6.45 -11.41 0.25
CA ASN A 174 5.32 -12.21 0.70
C ASN A 174 5.22 -13.55 -0.07
N GLY A 175 6.35 -14.25 -0.20
CA GLY A 175 6.46 -15.45 -1.04
C GLY A 175 5.57 -16.61 -0.58
N HIS A 176 5.17 -16.61 0.69
CA HIS A 176 4.36 -17.66 1.32
C HIS A 176 2.85 -17.47 1.07
N SER A 177 2.41 -16.30 0.59
CA SER A 177 0.98 -16.03 0.38
C SER A 177 0.46 -16.79 -0.85
N PRO A 178 -0.57 -17.65 -0.71
CA PRO A 178 -1.18 -18.35 -1.83
C PRO A 178 -1.83 -17.38 -2.83
N PHE A 179 -2.21 -16.17 -2.39
CA PHE A 179 -2.80 -15.15 -3.26
C PHE A 179 -1.79 -14.44 -4.16
N ARG A 180 -0.48 -14.56 -3.88
CA ARG A 180 0.57 -13.86 -4.62
C ARG A 180 0.53 -14.14 -6.13
N GLN A 181 0.30 -15.39 -6.51
CA GLN A 181 0.24 -15.80 -7.92
C GLN A 181 -0.99 -15.19 -8.61
N THR A 182 -2.15 -15.28 -7.98
CA THR A 182 -3.41 -14.68 -8.45
C THR A 182 -3.26 -13.17 -8.63
N LEU A 183 -2.76 -12.46 -7.62
CA LEU A 183 -2.58 -11.01 -7.69
C LEU A 183 -1.54 -10.60 -8.74
N SER A 184 -0.47 -11.38 -8.91
CA SER A 184 0.51 -11.14 -9.98
C SER A 184 -0.11 -11.33 -11.36
N ALA A 185 -0.96 -12.34 -11.55
CA ALA A 185 -1.68 -12.58 -12.80
C ALA A 185 -2.66 -11.44 -13.12
N ILE A 186 -3.46 -11.00 -12.14
CA ILE A 186 -4.38 -9.85 -12.28
C ILE A 186 -3.63 -8.58 -12.71
N ARG A 187 -2.56 -8.23 -12.00
CA ARG A 187 -1.72 -7.07 -12.37
C ARG A 187 -1.03 -7.26 -13.72
N GLY A 188 -0.65 -8.49 -14.06
CA GLY A 188 -0.07 -8.84 -15.36
C GLY A 188 -1.05 -8.60 -16.50
N ALA A 189 -2.29 -9.08 -16.37
CA ALA A 189 -3.37 -8.90 -17.34
C ALA A 189 -3.70 -7.42 -17.55
N GLN A 190 -3.83 -6.64 -16.47
CA GLN A 190 -4.06 -5.19 -16.54
C GLN A 190 -2.94 -4.46 -17.30
N ARG A 191 -1.67 -4.83 -17.04
CA ARG A 191 -0.53 -4.25 -17.76
C ARG A 191 -0.49 -4.66 -19.23
N ALA A 192 -0.80 -5.92 -19.55
CA ALA A 192 -0.85 -6.40 -20.93
C ALA A 192 -1.92 -5.65 -21.73
N ARG A 193 -3.13 -5.52 -21.15
CA ARG A 193 -4.21 -4.72 -21.73
C ARG A 193 -3.82 -3.25 -21.92
N ALA A 194 -3.22 -2.63 -20.91
CA ALA A 194 -2.76 -1.24 -21.01
C ALA A 194 -1.75 -1.03 -22.17
N ARG A 195 -0.92 -2.03 -22.47
CA ARG A 195 0.07 -2.00 -23.54
C ARG A 195 -0.51 -2.29 -24.93
N SER A 196 -1.65 -2.96 -25.03
CA SER A 196 -2.34 -3.17 -26.31
C SER A 196 -3.21 -1.97 -26.71
N LEU A 197 -3.45 -1.04 -25.79
CA LEU A 197 -4.24 0.15 -26.02
C LEU A 197 -3.35 1.34 -26.45
N PRO A 198 -3.91 2.34 -27.15
CA PRO A 198 -3.21 3.59 -27.43
C PRO A 198 -2.76 4.30 -26.15
N VAL A 199 -1.57 4.88 -26.20
CA VAL A 199 -1.05 5.81 -25.19
C VAL A 199 -1.91 7.07 -25.18
N ILE A 200 -2.20 7.58 -23.98
CA ILE A 200 -3.02 8.80 -23.79
C ILE A 200 -2.32 9.90 -22.98
#